data_AF-A0A954Q1N1-F1
#
_entry.id   AF-A0A954Q1N1-F1
#
_cell.length_a   1.000
_cell.length_b   1.000
_cell.length_c   1.000
_cell.angle_alpha   90.00
_cell.angle_beta   90.00
_cell.angle_gamma   90.00
#
_symmetry.space_group_name_H-M   'P 1'
#
loop_
_entity.id
_entity.type
_entity.pdbx_description
1 polymer ?
#
loop_
_entity_poly.entity_id
_entity_poly.type
_entity_poly.pdbx_seq_one_letter_code
_entity_poly.pdbx_strand_id
1 'polypeptide(L)'
;VIFTSDNGPWLYESDVQRFGHDSSGGLRGMKADAWECGHRMPLIVRWPGKVAANSVSHQTISFVDFLATADELVGANVYQTTADTDVGPDSFSFLSQWTGKPSDAPKRPSWAMQSGKGLMTIRRGQWKYIDGEGSGGFSDRGNSGRQKSGKGQLYDLANDLGETTNLVDQHPEIVQSLKAELASIVQSKRSRDLASP
;
A
#
# COMPACT_ATOMS: atom_id res chain seq x y z
N VAL A 1 18.70 -3.51 -10.86
CA VAL A 1 17.83 -4.71 -10.71
C VAL A 1 16.79 -4.39 -9.65
N ILE A 2 15.53 -4.66 -9.95
CA ILE A 2 14.39 -4.49 -9.04
C ILE A 2 13.71 -5.86 -8.95
N PHE A 3 13.47 -6.34 -7.74
CA PHE A 3 12.75 -7.58 -7.47
C PHE A 3 11.56 -7.28 -6.57
N THR A 4 10.37 -7.75 -6.96
CA THR A 4 9.12 -7.59 -6.22
C THR A 4 8.09 -8.63 -6.66
N SER A 5 6.97 -8.69 -5.95
CA SER A 5 5.77 -9.44 -6.33
C SER A 5 4.63 -8.46 -6.68
N ASP A 6 3.60 -8.95 -7.37
CA ASP A 6 2.40 -8.20 -7.77
C ASP A 6 1.31 -8.22 -6.69
N ASN A 7 1.20 -9.31 -5.93
CA ASN A 7 0.22 -9.50 -4.86
C ASN A 7 0.67 -10.56 -3.85
N GLY A 8 -0.11 -10.66 -2.76
CA GLY A 8 0.04 -11.66 -1.70
C GLY A 8 0.01 -13.10 -2.20
N PRO A 9 0.48 -14.05 -1.37
CA PRO A 9 0.45 -15.45 -1.71
C PRO A 9 -0.98 -15.96 -1.79
N TRP A 10 -1.21 -17.02 -2.56
CA TRP A 10 -2.38 -17.87 -2.38
C TRP A 10 -2.06 -18.89 -1.29
N LEU A 11 -2.55 -18.65 -0.08
CA LEU A 11 -2.09 -19.37 1.11
C LEU A 11 -3.14 -20.37 1.62
N TYR A 12 -2.73 -21.62 1.80
CA TYR A 12 -3.47 -22.64 2.54
C TYR A 12 -2.60 -23.19 3.67
N GLU A 13 -3.19 -23.42 4.84
CA GLU A 13 -2.49 -24.04 5.96
C GLU A 13 -1.93 -25.43 5.59
N SER A 14 -2.66 -26.19 4.76
CA SER A 14 -2.19 -27.48 4.24
C SER A 14 -0.92 -27.34 3.40
N ASP A 15 -0.77 -26.26 2.63
CA ASP A 15 0.45 -26.02 1.83
C ASP A 15 1.60 -25.58 2.74
N VAL A 16 1.33 -24.77 3.77
CA VAL A 16 2.33 -24.41 4.78
C VAL A 16 2.89 -25.67 5.46
N GLN A 17 2.01 -26.59 5.89
CA GLN A 17 2.41 -27.86 6.49
C GLN A 17 3.18 -28.75 5.49
N ARG A 18 2.69 -28.84 4.24
CA ARG A 18 3.31 -29.66 3.19
C ARG A 18 4.73 -29.20 2.83
N PHE A 19 4.95 -27.89 2.74
CA PHE A 19 6.22 -27.32 2.29
C PHE A 19 7.13 -26.86 3.45
N GLY A 20 6.61 -26.86 4.69
CA GLY A 20 7.34 -26.30 5.83
C GLY A 20 7.66 -24.81 5.67
N HIS A 21 6.83 -24.09 4.93
CA HIS A 21 7.08 -22.70 4.56
C HIS A 21 5.81 -21.85 4.63
N ASP A 22 5.84 -20.85 5.52
CA ASP A 22 4.81 -19.82 5.60
C ASP A 22 5.21 -18.61 4.74
N SER A 23 4.57 -18.47 3.58
CA SER A 23 4.82 -17.35 2.66
C SER A 23 4.14 -16.05 3.07
N SER A 24 3.31 -16.05 4.12
CA SER A 24 2.71 -14.82 4.67
C SER A 24 3.69 -14.02 5.53
N GLY A 25 4.74 -14.67 6.06
CA GLY A 25 5.66 -14.06 7.01
C GLY A 25 4.96 -13.55 8.29
N GLY A 26 3.87 -14.18 8.71
CA GLY A 26 3.06 -13.77 9.86
C GLY A 26 2.09 -12.61 9.59
N LEU A 27 1.98 -12.14 8.35
CA LEU A 27 0.99 -11.14 7.97
C LEU A 27 -0.39 -11.78 7.81
N ARG A 28 -1.44 -11.03 8.17
CA ARG A 28 -2.82 -11.51 8.05
C ARG A 28 -3.32 -11.43 6.61
N GLY A 29 -4.06 -12.46 6.21
CA GLY A 29 -4.75 -12.55 4.93
C GLY A 29 -3.98 -13.29 3.86
N MET A 30 -4.38 -13.09 2.61
CA MET A 30 -3.77 -13.65 1.41
C MET A 30 -4.12 -12.80 0.19
N LYS A 31 -3.74 -13.26 -1.01
CA LYS A 31 -4.08 -12.63 -2.30
C LYS A 31 -5.51 -12.07 -2.32
N ALA A 32 -5.66 -10.86 -2.85
CA ALA A 32 -6.90 -10.10 -3.00
C ALA A 32 -7.50 -9.52 -1.71
N ASP A 33 -6.95 -9.80 -0.53
CA ASP A 33 -7.44 -9.23 0.72
C ASP A 33 -7.02 -7.76 0.91
N ALA A 34 -7.82 -7.04 1.70
CA ALA A 34 -7.49 -5.73 2.24
C ALA A 34 -6.39 -5.80 3.32
N TRP A 35 -6.27 -6.92 4.03
CA TRP A 35 -5.25 -7.18 5.06
C TRP A 35 -3.83 -7.22 4.45
N GLU A 36 -2.81 -6.95 5.28
CA GLU A 36 -1.43 -6.68 4.86
C GLU A 36 -0.84 -7.78 3.98
N CYS A 37 -1.13 -9.06 4.23
CA CYS A 37 -0.58 -10.15 3.42
C CYS A 37 -1.05 -10.09 1.96
N GLY A 38 -2.21 -9.48 1.68
CA GLY A 38 -2.76 -9.39 0.33
C GLY A 38 -1.96 -8.49 -0.62
N HIS A 39 -1.20 -7.53 -0.10
CA HIS A 39 -0.60 -6.45 -0.90
C HIS A 39 0.76 -5.92 -0.39
N ARG A 40 1.18 -6.19 0.84
CA ARG A 40 2.52 -5.82 1.33
C ARG A 40 3.57 -6.77 0.77
N MET A 41 4.23 -6.38 -0.31
CA MET A 41 5.16 -7.24 -1.05
C MET A 41 6.63 -6.97 -0.71
N PRO A 42 7.51 -7.99 -0.85
CA PRO A 42 8.94 -7.77 -0.78
C PRO A 42 9.36 -6.84 -1.91
N LEU A 43 10.20 -5.86 -1.60
CA LEU A 43 10.86 -5.01 -2.60
C LEU A 43 12.36 -4.98 -2.33
N ILE A 44 13.15 -5.48 -3.28
CA ILE A 44 14.61 -5.45 -3.22
C ILE A 44 15.13 -4.70 -4.44
N VAL A 45 15.95 -3.68 -4.21
CA VAL A 45 16.60 -2.90 -5.25
C VAL A 45 18.11 -3.06 -5.14
N ARG A 46 18.74 -3.49 -6.24
CA ARG A 46 20.20 -3.61 -6.35
C ARG A 46 20.71 -2.73 -7.47
N TRP A 47 21.51 -1.73 -7.09
CA TRP A 47 22.22 -0.86 -8.02
C TRP A 47 23.61 -0.52 -7.45
N PRO A 48 24.66 -1.23 -7.88
CA PRO A 48 26.02 -1.01 -7.39
C PRO A 48 26.48 0.44 -7.57
N GLY A 49 27.05 1.03 -6.52
CA GLY A 49 27.53 2.42 -6.50
C GLY A 49 26.43 3.48 -6.44
N LYS A 50 25.15 3.10 -6.37
CA LYS A 50 24.02 4.04 -6.22
C LYS A 50 23.15 3.73 -5.02
N VAL A 51 22.81 2.45 -4.83
CA VAL A 51 22.10 1.97 -3.64
C VAL A 51 23.12 1.49 -2.61
N ALA A 52 23.03 2.01 -1.40
CA ALA A 52 23.85 1.56 -0.28
C ALA A 52 23.59 0.07 -0.01
N ALA A 53 24.64 -0.74 0.06
CA ALA A 53 24.50 -2.16 0.36
C ALA A 53 23.90 -2.35 1.77
N ASN A 54 23.02 -3.34 1.91
CA ASN A 54 22.37 -3.70 3.18
C ASN A 54 21.57 -2.56 3.84
N SER A 55 21.18 -1.52 3.10
CA SER A 55 20.29 -0.47 3.62
C SER A 55 18.83 -0.89 3.61
N VAL A 56 18.05 -0.35 4.55
CA VAL A 56 16.59 -0.54 4.64
C VAL A 56 15.91 0.83 4.57
N SER A 57 14.80 0.93 3.83
CA SER A 57 13.89 2.09 3.86
C SER A 57 12.54 1.67 4.43
N HIS A 58 12.01 2.49 5.33
CA HIS A 58 10.67 2.35 5.89
C HIS A 58 9.65 3.30 5.24
N GLN A 59 10.05 4.01 4.17
CA GLN A 59 9.14 4.88 3.44
C GLN A 59 8.01 4.04 2.83
N THR A 60 6.77 4.42 3.13
CA THR A 60 5.60 3.84 2.47
C THR A 60 5.62 4.21 0.99
N ILE A 61 5.51 3.19 0.14
CA ILE A 61 5.39 3.30 -1.32
C ILE A 61 4.20 2.47 -1.80
N SER A 62 3.82 2.66 -3.05
CA SER A 62 2.88 1.82 -3.79
C SER A 62 3.55 1.27 -5.04
N PHE A 63 3.08 0.15 -5.58
CA PHE A 63 3.61 -0.39 -6.83
C PHE A 63 3.49 0.61 -8.01
N VAL A 64 2.48 1.49 -7.98
CA VAL A 64 2.32 2.53 -9.02
C VAL A 64 3.42 3.60 -8.98
N ASP A 65 4.20 3.70 -7.90
CA ASP A 65 5.28 4.68 -7.72
C ASP A 65 6.50 4.42 -8.62
N PHE A 66 6.58 3.23 -9.24
CA PHE A 66 7.64 2.92 -10.19
C PHE A 66 7.63 3.83 -11.43
N LEU A 67 6.47 4.35 -11.83
CA LEU A 67 6.38 5.23 -13.00
C LEU A 67 7.10 6.57 -12.77
N ALA A 68 6.77 7.30 -11.71
CA ALA A 68 7.45 8.55 -11.35
C ALA A 68 8.92 8.31 -10.97
N THR A 69 9.24 7.15 -10.36
CA THR A 69 10.62 6.79 -10.04
C THR A 69 11.44 6.53 -11.31
N ALA A 70 10.87 5.87 -12.32
CA ALA A 70 11.54 5.65 -13.61
C ALA A 70 11.70 6.96 -14.40
N ASP A 71 10.69 7.84 -14.36
CA ASP A 71 10.75 9.17 -14.98
C ASP A 71 11.87 10.05 -14.40
N GLU A 72 12.00 10.12 -13.07
CA GLU A 72 13.11 10.82 -12.41
C GLU A 72 14.46 10.15 -12.73
N LEU A 73 14.49 8.81 -12.74
CA LEU A 73 15.69 8.02 -12.99
C LEU A 73 16.31 8.31 -14.37
N VAL A 74 15.48 8.47 -15.41
CA VAL A 74 15.93 8.77 -16.78
C VAL A 74 16.07 10.27 -17.04
N GLY A 75 15.72 11.12 -16.06
CA GLY A 75 15.81 12.58 -16.16
C GLY A 75 14.74 13.23 -17.04
N ALA A 76 13.62 12.55 -17.29
CA ALA A 76 12.51 13.11 -18.08
C ALA A 76 11.68 14.10 -17.26
N ASN A 77 11.54 13.89 -15.95
CA ASN A 77 10.90 14.78 -14.98
C ASN A 77 9.47 15.22 -15.36
N VAL A 78 8.74 14.42 -16.14
CA VAL A 78 7.35 14.69 -16.54
C VAL A 78 6.45 14.81 -15.32
N TYR A 79 6.63 13.92 -14.34
CA TYR A 79 5.81 13.92 -13.12
C TYR A 79 6.13 15.09 -12.19
N GLN A 80 7.23 15.83 -12.40
CA GLN A 80 7.59 17.01 -11.61
C GLN A 80 7.18 18.31 -12.31
N THR A 81 7.19 18.31 -13.63
CA THR A 81 7.07 19.53 -14.45
C THR A 81 5.71 19.71 -15.11
N THR A 82 4.92 18.63 -15.23
CA THR A 82 3.60 18.69 -15.86
C THR A 82 2.50 18.42 -14.85
N ALA A 83 1.58 19.37 -14.74
CA ALA A 83 0.43 19.29 -13.86
C ALA A 83 -0.65 18.29 -14.33
N ASP A 84 -0.51 17.73 -15.54
CA ASP A 84 -1.54 16.93 -16.21
C ASP A 84 -0.96 15.75 -17.01
N THR A 85 -0.22 14.87 -16.35
CA THR A 85 -0.05 13.51 -16.89
C THR A 85 -1.23 12.64 -16.45
N ASP A 86 -2.10 12.27 -17.40
CA ASP A 86 -3.12 11.22 -17.19
C ASP A 86 -2.48 9.81 -17.07
N VAL A 87 -1.18 9.69 -17.37
CA VAL A 87 -0.43 8.44 -17.22
C VAL A 87 0.11 8.38 -15.78
N GLY A 88 -0.32 7.35 -15.04
CA GLY A 88 0.16 7.09 -13.68
C GLY A 88 -0.06 8.24 -12.68
N PRO A 89 -1.25 8.88 -12.63
CA PRO A 89 -1.43 10.15 -11.92
C PRO A 89 -1.31 10.01 -10.39
N ASP A 90 -1.30 8.79 -9.86
CA ASP A 90 -1.10 8.46 -8.45
C ASP A 90 0.37 8.22 -8.06
N SER A 91 1.30 8.33 -9.01
CA SER A 91 2.70 7.94 -8.82
C SER A 91 3.54 9.01 -8.11
N PHE A 92 4.27 8.61 -7.07
CA PHE A 92 5.23 9.42 -6.33
C PHE A 92 6.63 8.81 -6.47
N SER A 93 7.64 9.60 -6.86
CA SER A 93 8.99 9.04 -6.94
C SER A 93 9.56 8.71 -5.55
N PHE A 94 10.26 7.59 -5.46
CA PHE A 94 11.04 7.21 -4.29
C PHE A 94 12.52 6.98 -4.63
N LEU A 95 13.02 7.56 -5.74
CA LEU A 95 14.42 7.44 -6.16
C LEU A 95 15.42 7.95 -5.09
N SER A 96 15.01 8.92 -4.27
CA SER A 96 15.79 9.40 -3.12
C SER A 96 16.08 8.29 -2.11
N GLN A 97 15.18 7.30 -1.97
CA GLN A 97 15.38 6.14 -1.09
C GLN A 97 16.44 5.18 -1.63
N TRP A 98 16.71 5.22 -2.94
CA TRP A 98 17.76 4.41 -3.55
C TRP A 98 19.11 5.10 -3.44
N THR A 99 19.15 6.38 -3.81
CA THR A 99 20.41 7.11 -4.00
C THR A 99 20.92 7.79 -2.74
N GLY A 100 20.08 7.93 -1.70
CA GLY A 100 20.37 8.73 -0.51
C GLY A 100 20.46 10.24 -0.79
N LYS A 101 20.21 10.67 -2.03
CA LYS A 101 20.23 12.08 -2.40
C LYS A 101 18.88 12.72 -2.07
N PRO A 102 18.87 13.96 -1.55
CA PRO A 102 17.65 14.75 -1.47
C PRO A 102 16.98 14.85 -2.85
N SER A 103 15.65 14.83 -2.86
CA SER A 103 14.84 15.05 -4.04
C SER A 103 13.69 15.97 -3.65
N ASP A 104 13.35 16.89 -4.54
CA ASP A 104 12.20 17.79 -4.38
C ASP A 104 10.88 17.09 -4.73
N ALA A 105 10.93 15.84 -5.21
CA ALA A 105 9.75 15.04 -5.46
C ALA A 105 8.95 14.83 -4.16
N PRO A 106 7.63 15.05 -4.17
CA PRO A 106 6.81 14.84 -2.99
C PRO A 106 6.85 13.36 -2.58
N LYS A 107 6.93 13.11 -1.28
CA LYS A 107 6.75 11.77 -0.72
C LYS A 107 5.27 11.45 -0.66
N ARG A 108 4.94 10.19 -0.90
CA ARG A 108 3.57 9.66 -0.75
C ARG A 108 3.06 9.88 0.68
N PRO A 109 2.01 10.71 0.90
CA PRO A 109 1.48 10.96 2.23
C PRO A 109 0.61 9.79 2.73
N SER A 110 -0.13 9.19 1.80
CA SER A 110 -1.02 8.05 2.02
C SER A 110 -1.11 7.21 0.75
N TRP A 111 -1.66 6.01 0.88
CA TRP A 111 -2.12 5.25 -0.27
C TRP A 111 -3.49 4.66 0.01
N ALA A 112 -4.22 4.44 -1.08
CA ALA A 112 -5.48 3.73 -1.07
C ALA A 112 -5.46 2.59 -2.09
N MET A 113 -6.24 1.55 -1.82
CA MET A 113 -6.50 0.48 -2.78
C MET A 113 -7.90 -0.07 -2.59
N GLN A 114 -8.32 -0.88 -3.56
CA GLN A 114 -9.51 -1.71 -3.45
C GLN A 114 -9.10 -3.20 -3.38
N SER A 115 -9.63 -3.91 -2.39
CA SER A 115 -9.53 -5.37 -2.31
C SER A 115 -10.36 -6.07 -3.40
N GLY A 116 -10.15 -7.36 -3.63
CA GLY A 116 -10.79 -8.11 -4.73
C GLY A 116 -12.32 -8.17 -4.67
N LYS A 117 -12.92 -7.99 -3.49
CA LYS A 117 -14.38 -7.92 -3.29
C LYS A 117 -14.87 -6.51 -2.94
N GLY A 118 -14.03 -5.49 -3.12
CA GLY A 118 -14.48 -4.10 -3.18
C GLY A 118 -14.37 -3.28 -1.89
N LEU A 119 -13.74 -3.80 -0.82
CA LEU A 119 -13.41 -2.97 0.33
C LEU A 119 -12.30 -2.00 -0.05
N MET A 120 -12.54 -0.71 0.14
CA MET A 120 -11.55 0.34 0.05
C MET A 120 -10.73 0.38 1.33
N THR A 121 -9.42 0.55 1.15
CA THR A 121 -8.45 0.65 2.23
C THR A 121 -7.65 1.94 2.05
N ILE A 122 -7.30 2.60 3.15
CA ILE A 122 -6.35 3.71 3.17
C ILE A 122 -5.31 3.48 4.28
N ARG A 123 -4.06 3.83 4.00
CA ARG A 123 -3.01 3.93 5.02
C ARG A 123 -2.37 5.30 5.00
N ARG A 124 -2.28 5.93 6.18
CA ARG A 124 -1.54 7.18 6.42
C ARG A 124 -0.65 7.00 7.65
N GLY A 125 0.66 7.01 7.43
CA GLY A 125 1.64 6.68 8.48
C GLY A 125 1.44 5.24 9.00
N GLN A 126 1.27 5.11 10.31
CA GLN A 126 1.02 3.83 10.98
C GLN A 126 -0.42 3.35 10.87
N TRP A 127 -1.36 4.28 10.65
CA TRP A 127 -2.78 3.97 10.69
C TRP A 127 -3.27 3.44 9.36
N LYS A 128 -3.98 2.31 9.42
CA LYS A 128 -4.65 1.69 8.29
C LYS A 128 -6.14 1.52 8.59
N TYR A 129 -6.98 2.01 7.68
CA TYR A 129 -8.43 1.86 7.76
C TYR A 129 -8.95 1.05 6.57
N ILE A 130 -9.89 0.14 6.83
CA ILE A 130 -10.60 -0.68 5.82
C ILE A 130 -12.11 -0.38 5.95
N ASP A 131 -12.78 -0.06 4.84
CA ASP A 131 -14.17 0.42 4.82
C ASP A 131 -15.25 -0.67 4.91
N GLY A 132 -14.97 -1.73 5.66
CA GLY A 132 -15.90 -2.80 5.96
C GLY A 132 -15.27 -3.83 6.89
N GLU A 133 -15.97 -4.94 7.10
CA GLU A 133 -15.51 -6.06 7.91
C GLU A 133 -14.98 -7.21 7.05
N GLY A 134 -14.19 -8.09 7.66
CA GLY A 134 -13.59 -9.24 6.98
C GLY A 134 -12.43 -8.87 6.06
N SER A 135 -12.02 -9.84 5.26
CA SER A 135 -10.82 -9.72 4.42
C SER A 135 -11.04 -8.87 3.17
N GLY A 136 -12.27 -8.83 2.64
CA GLY A 136 -12.55 -8.27 1.32
C GLY A 136 -11.93 -9.05 0.16
N GLY A 137 -11.43 -10.27 0.38
CA GLY A 137 -10.70 -11.03 -0.64
C GLY A 137 -10.87 -12.54 -0.55
N PHE A 138 -9.77 -13.26 -0.77
CA PHE A 138 -9.75 -14.71 -0.88
C PHE A 138 -9.54 -15.44 0.45
N SER A 139 -9.26 -14.75 1.56
CA SER A 139 -9.30 -15.42 2.87
C SER A 139 -10.72 -15.89 3.23
N ASP A 140 -11.75 -15.14 2.84
CA ASP A 140 -13.15 -15.52 3.05
C ASP A 140 -13.64 -16.49 1.96
N ARG A 141 -13.12 -17.72 1.99
CA ARG A 141 -13.40 -18.82 1.05
C ARG A 141 -14.78 -19.43 1.32
N GLY A 142 -15.83 -18.80 0.81
CA GLY A 142 -17.20 -19.34 0.84
C GLY A 142 -18.19 -18.54 1.68
N ASN A 143 -17.73 -17.52 2.38
CA ASN A 143 -18.63 -16.51 2.92
C ASN A 143 -18.90 -15.49 1.80
N SER A 144 -20.12 -15.50 1.26
CA SER A 144 -20.63 -14.47 0.33
C SER A 144 -20.81 -13.11 1.02
N GLY A 145 -20.37 -13.00 2.29
CA GLY A 145 -20.34 -11.82 3.11
C GLY A 145 -19.50 -10.70 2.50
N ARG A 146 -20.09 -10.04 1.50
CA ARG A 146 -20.25 -8.60 1.55
C ARG A 146 -20.59 -8.25 3.02
N GLN A 147 -20.06 -7.18 3.55
CA GLN A 147 -20.61 -5.89 3.19
C GLN A 147 -19.65 -4.79 3.65
N LYS A 148 -19.75 -3.64 3.00
CA LYS A 148 -19.59 -2.34 3.68
C LYS A 148 -20.66 -2.21 4.79
N SER A 149 -20.68 -3.16 5.72
CA SER A 149 -21.52 -3.19 6.90
C SER A 149 -20.61 -3.10 8.10
N GLY A 150 -21.11 -2.49 9.17
CA GLY A 150 -20.30 -2.24 10.36
C GLY A 150 -19.50 -0.95 10.26
N LYS A 151 -18.67 -0.73 11.28
CA LYS A 151 -17.94 0.53 11.48
C LYS A 151 -16.63 0.62 10.68
N GLY A 152 -16.24 -0.47 10.01
CA GLY A 152 -14.95 -0.66 9.36
C GLY A 152 -13.92 -1.31 10.30
N GLN A 153 -12.67 -1.36 9.85
CA GLN A 153 -11.54 -1.85 10.63
C GLN A 153 -10.48 -0.74 10.72
N LEU A 154 -9.88 -0.56 11.89
CA LEU A 154 -8.72 0.33 12.08
C LEU A 154 -7.59 -0.45 12.76
N TYR A 155 -6.39 -0.35 12.20
CA TYR A 155 -5.18 -1.01 12.70
C TYR A 155 -4.04 -0.02 12.86
N ASP A 156 -3.26 -0.21 13.93
CA ASP A 156 -1.98 0.46 14.15
C ASP A 156 -0.83 -0.45 13.70
N LEU A 157 -0.36 -0.26 12.47
CA LEU A 157 0.67 -1.10 11.87
C LEU A 157 2.07 -0.92 12.49
N ALA A 158 2.28 0.09 13.34
CA ALA A 158 3.53 0.20 14.08
C ALA A 158 3.62 -0.84 15.21
N ASN A 159 2.48 -1.18 15.81
CA ASN A 159 2.39 -2.06 16.98
C ASN A 159 1.71 -3.41 16.68
N ASP A 160 0.94 -3.51 15.59
CA ASP A 160 0.16 -4.67 15.23
C ASP A 160 0.21 -4.93 13.71
N LEU A 161 1.34 -5.49 13.25
CA LEU A 161 1.54 -5.80 11.84
C LEU A 161 0.64 -6.93 11.33
N GLY A 162 0.21 -7.80 12.24
CA GLY A 162 -0.71 -8.90 11.95
C GLY A 162 -2.18 -8.49 11.94
N GLU A 163 -2.49 -7.20 12.16
CA GLU A 163 -3.86 -6.68 12.15
C GLU A 163 -4.81 -7.51 13.04
N THR A 164 -4.34 -7.84 14.23
CA THR A 164 -5.01 -8.71 15.20
C THR A 164 -6.03 -7.96 16.06
N THR A 165 -5.82 -6.66 16.29
CA THR A 165 -6.62 -5.82 17.20
C THR A 165 -7.31 -4.70 16.42
N ASN A 166 -8.64 -4.80 16.25
CA ASN A 166 -9.42 -3.75 15.61
C ASN A 166 -9.68 -2.59 16.59
N LEU A 167 -9.16 -1.40 16.27
CA LEU A 167 -9.24 -0.20 17.09
C LEU A 167 -10.31 0.80 16.63
N VAL A 168 -11.20 0.39 15.71
CA VAL A 168 -12.17 1.30 15.06
C VAL A 168 -13.06 2.05 16.07
N ASP A 169 -13.40 1.42 17.18
CA ASP A 169 -14.23 2.01 18.24
C ASP A 169 -13.44 2.85 19.26
N GLN A 170 -12.11 2.68 19.29
CA GLN A 170 -11.23 3.31 20.27
C GLN A 170 -10.66 4.66 19.77
N HIS A 171 -10.59 4.85 18.45
CA HIS A 171 -10.05 6.07 17.82
C HIS A 171 -10.99 6.67 16.78
N PRO A 172 -12.21 7.09 17.17
CA PRO A 172 -13.21 7.60 16.23
C PRO A 172 -12.73 8.83 15.42
N GLU A 173 -11.88 9.67 16.00
CA GLU A 173 -11.28 10.83 15.34
C GLU A 173 -10.33 10.43 14.20
N ILE A 174 -9.54 9.37 14.39
CA ILE A 174 -8.62 8.84 13.37
C ILE A 174 -9.45 8.21 12.25
N VAL A 175 -10.47 7.42 12.61
CA VAL A 175 -11.40 6.81 11.64
C VAL A 175 -12.07 7.89 10.80
N GLN A 176 -12.60 8.94 11.42
CA GLN A 176 -13.26 10.03 10.71
C GLN A 176 -12.31 10.74 9.74
N SER A 177 -11.08 11.03 10.18
CA SER A 177 -10.07 11.67 9.34
C SER A 177 -9.68 10.82 8.13
N LEU A 178 -9.44 9.52 8.33
CA LEU A 178 -9.08 8.60 7.26
C LEU A 178 -10.24 8.35 6.28
N LYS A 179 -11.48 8.28 6.78
CA LYS A 179 -12.67 8.17 5.91
C LYS A 179 -12.85 9.41 5.03
N ALA A 180 -12.63 10.59 5.57
CA ALA A 180 -12.72 11.84 4.81
C ALA A 180 -11.65 11.88 3.70
N GLU A 181 -10.41 11.53 4.01
CA GLU A 181 -9.33 11.47 3.03
C GLU A 181 -9.59 10.40 1.96
N LEU A 182 -10.00 9.19 2.36
CA LEU A 182 -10.34 8.12 1.43
C LEU A 182 -11.49 8.52 0.50
N ALA A 183 -12.52 9.17 1.01
CA ALA A 183 -13.62 9.68 0.19
C ALA A 183 -13.13 10.73 -0.82
N SER A 184 -12.24 11.64 -0.40
CA SER A 184 -11.63 12.62 -1.29
C SER A 184 -10.80 11.97 -2.40
N ILE A 185 -10.01 10.94 -2.08
CA ILE A 185 -9.23 10.17 -3.07
C ILE A 185 -10.16 9.48 -4.07
N VAL A 186 -11.21 8.80 -3.60
CA VAL A 186 -12.15 8.05 -4.45
C VAL A 186 -12.96 8.97 -5.37
N GLN A 187 -13.25 10.20 -4.94
CA GLN A 187 -13.96 11.20 -5.75
C GLN A 187 -13.04 11.96 -6.71
N SER A 188 -11.73 11.90 -6.49
CA SER A 188 -10.72 12.52 -7.35
C SER A 188 -10.36 11.59 -8.51
N LYS A 189 -9.84 12.17 -9.59
CA LYS A 189 -9.19 11.41 -10.67
C LYS A 189 -7.80 10.91 -10.29
N ARG A 190 -7.24 11.41 -9.18
CA ARG A 190 -5.86 11.18 -8.73
C ARG A 190 -5.71 11.39 -7.22
N SER A 191 -4.86 10.61 -6.59
CA SER A 191 -4.48 10.71 -5.16
C SER A 191 -3.34 11.70 -4.90
N ARG A 192 -2.75 12.25 -5.96
CA ARG A 192 -1.69 13.24 -5.90
C ARG A 192 -2.20 14.61 -6.34
N ASP A 193 -1.89 15.63 -5.55
CA ASP A 193 -1.94 17.01 -6.00
C ASP A 193 -0.74 17.25 -6.92
N LEU A 194 -0.99 17.35 -8.23
CA LEU A 194 0.04 17.84 -9.14
C LEU A 194 0.15 19.34 -8.92
N ALA A 195 1.39 19.85 -8.83
CA ALA A 195 1.65 21.28 -8.67
C ALA A 195 0.80 22.03 -9.71
N SER A 196 0.05 23.03 -9.27
CA SER A 196 -0.67 23.89 -10.22
C SER A 196 0.36 24.51 -11.17
N PRO A 197 0.06 24.59 -12.48
CA PRO A 197 0.96 25.15 -13.47
C PRO A 197 1.36 26.59 -13.16
#